data_AF-A0AAW8NY67-F1
#
_entry.id   AF-A0AAW8NY67-F1
#
_cell.length_a   1.000
_cell.length_b   1.000
_cell.length_c   1.000
_cell.angle_alpha   90.00
_cell.angle_beta   90.00
_cell.angle_gamma   90.00
#
_symmetry.space_group_name_H-M   'P 1'
#
loop_
_entity.id
_entity.type
_entity.pdbx_description
1 polymer ?
#
loop_
_entity_poly.entity_id
_entity_poly.type
_entity_poly.pdbx_seq_one_letter_code
_entity_poly.pdbx_strand_id
1 'polypeptide(L)' 'MNHAPENETLFNITGHFVQELKDVLQSESIIEGSDYENSAFDEKRRAEGRHLLTFYKIGTAAQATQIWEKHTTARSHR' A
#
# COMPACT_ATOMS: atom_id res chain seq x y z
N MET A 1 -16.63 8.46 -12.03
CA MET A 1 -17.02 8.94 -10.69
C MET A 1 -15.74 9.42 -10.03
N ASN A 2 -15.58 10.73 -9.83
CA ASN A 2 -14.42 11.31 -9.15
C ASN A 2 -14.70 11.27 -7.64
N HIS A 3 -14.45 10.13 -6.99
CA HIS A 3 -14.37 10.13 -5.53
C HIS A 3 -13.02 10.76 -5.18
N ALA A 4 -13.04 11.89 -4.47
CA ALA A 4 -11.82 12.39 -3.87
C ALA A 4 -11.33 11.32 -2.87
N PRO A 5 -10.03 11.03 -2.83
CA PRO A 5 -9.52 10.01 -1.92
C PRO A 5 -9.85 10.38 -0.48
N GLU A 6 -10.28 9.37 0.27
CA GLU A 6 -10.75 9.53 1.66
C GLU A 6 -9.63 9.29 2.67
N ASN A 7 -8.54 8.63 2.27
CA ASN A 7 -7.46 8.29 3.19
C ASN A 7 -6.09 8.19 2.51
N GLU A 8 -5.05 8.60 3.20
CA GLU A 8 -3.65 8.41 2.81
C GLU A 8 -2.99 7.44 3.79
N THR A 9 -2.29 6.44 3.28
CA THR A 9 -1.70 5.40 4.13
C THR A 9 -0.27 5.10 3.71
N LEU A 10 0.63 5.18 4.69
CA LEU A 10 2.06 5.00 4.52
C LEU A 10 2.46 3.57 4.87
N PHE A 11 2.99 2.84 3.90
CA PHE A 11 3.43 1.46 4.03
C PHE A 11 4.93 1.42 4.27
N ASN A 12 5.35 0.62 5.26
CA ASN A 12 6.75 0.27 5.41
C ASN A 12 7.12 -0.84 4.42
N ILE A 13 7.94 -0.50 3.43
CA ILE A 13 8.45 -1.39 2.40
C ILE A 13 9.97 -1.57 2.51
N THR A 14 10.55 -1.40 3.70
CA THR A 14 11.98 -1.61 3.94
C THR A 14 12.37 -3.02 3.55
N GLY A 15 13.32 -3.18 2.62
CA GLY A 15 13.71 -4.49 2.08
C GLY A 15 12.73 -5.06 1.05
N HIS A 16 11.70 -4.29 0.66
CA HIS A 16 10.67 -4.69 -0.29
C HIS A 16 10.55 -3.71 -1.47
N PHE A 17 10.07 -4.24 -2.60
CA PHE A 17 9.74 -3.44 -3.77
C PHE A 17 8.31 -2.91 -3.67
N VAL A 18 8.06 -1.71 -4.20
CA VAL A 18 6.69 -1.18 -4.34
C VAL A 18 5.82 -2.16 -5.15
N GLN A 19 6.40 -2.82 -6.15
CA GLN A 19 5.69 -3.83 -6.94
C GLN A 19 5.20 -5.00 -6.06
N GLU A 20 5.97 -5.42 -5.07
CA GLU A 20 5.56 -6.50 -4.16
C GLU A 20 4.33 -6.07 -3.33
N LEU A 21 4.32 -4.84 -2.82
CA LEU A 21 3.15 -4.27 -2.15
C LEU A 21 1.92 -4.30 -3.08
N LYS A 22 2.08 -3.85 -4.33
CA LYS A 22 0.99 -3.85 -5.32
C LYS A 22 0.47 -5.24 -5.65
N ASP A 23 1.37 -6.20 -5.87
CA ASP A 23 1.02 -7.58 -6.18
C ASP A 23 0.26 -8.25 -5.03
N VAL A 24 0.69 -8.00 -3.78
CA VAL A 24 0.02 -8.49 -2.57
C VAL A 24 -1.38 -7.90 -2.45
N LEU A 25 -1.54 -6.58 -2.61
CA LEU A 25 -2.86 -5.94 -2.57
C LEU A 25 -3.78 -6.46 -3.69
N GLN A 26 -3.25 -6.62 -4.90
CA GLN A 26 -4.01 -7.14 -6.04
C GLN A 26 -4.47 -8.59 -5.81
N SER A 27 -3.63 -9.43 -5.18
CA SER A 27 -4.01 -10.81 -4.84
C SER A 27 -5.20 -10.90 -3.87
N GLU A 28 -5.40 -9.86 -3.05
CA GLU A 28 -6.50 -9.72 -2.11
C GLU A 28 -7.64 -8.85 -2.68
N SER A 29 -7.68 -8.63 -3.99
CA SER A 29 -8.70 -7.84 -4.70
C SER A 29 -8.76 -6.35 -4.34
N ILE A 30 -7.64 -5.76 -3.89
CA ILE A 30 -7.48 -4.30 -3.71
C ILE A 30 -6.73 -3.75 -4.93
N ILE A 31 -7.42 -3.01 -5.80
CA ILE A 31 -6.97 -2.71 -7.17
C ILE A 31 -6.56 -1.23 -7.33
N GLU A 32 -5.36 -0.99 -7.89
CA GLU A 32 -4.90 0.36 -8.25
C GLU A 32 -5.80 0.98 -9.34
N GLY A 33 -6.14 2.25 -9.20
CA GLY A 33 -7.07 2.97 -10.08
C GLY A 33 -8.55 2.75 -9.75
N SER A 34 -8.88 1.80 -8.87
CA SER A 34 -10.27 1.53 -8.43
C SER A 34 -10.45 1.72 -6.92
N ASP A 35 -9.54 1.18 -6.13
CA ASP A 35 -9.57 1.22 -4.65
C ASP A 35 -8.58 2.23 -4.08
N TYR A 36 -7.46 2.43 -4.77
CA TYR A 36 -6.42 3.39 -4.40
C TYR A 36 -5.68 3.93 -5.62
N GLU A 37 -5.05 5.08 -5.44
CA GLU A 37 -4.08 5.66 -6.35
C GLU A 37 -2.67 5.56 -5.77
N ASN A 38 -1.71 5.33 -6.66
CA ASN A 38 -0.32 5.36 -6.29
C ASN A 38 0.16 6.81 -6.14
N SER A 39 0.80 7.11 -5.02
CA SER A 39 1.37 8.45 -4.84
C SER A 39 2.56 8.69 -5.78
N ALA A 40 2.78 9.96 -6.10
CA ALA A 40 3.97 10.38 -6.81
C ALA A 40 5.24 9.95 -6.06
N PHE A 41 6.28 9.62 -6.83
CA PHE A 41 7.58 9.23 -6.28
C PHE A 41 8.14 10.34 -5.38
N ASP A 42 8.70 9.92 -4.25
CA ASP A 42 9.31 10.79 -3.26
C ASP A 42 10.59 10.14 -2.75
N GLU A 43 11.71 10.80 -3.07
CA GLU A 43 13.05 10.30 -2.79
C GLU A 43 13.29 10.10 -1.28
N LYS A 44 12.80 11.02 -0.45
CA LYS A 44 12.96 10.93 1.00
C LYS A 44 12.20 9.75 1.56
N ARG A 45 10.93 9.57 1.18
CA ARG A 45 10.12 8.41 1.58
C ARG A 45 10.76 7.11 1.11
N ARG A 46 11.28 7.08 -0.12
CA ARG A 46 11.95 5.88 -0.64
C ARG A 46 13.22 5.54 0.15
N ALA A 47 14.03 6.54 0.52
CA ALA A 47 15.21 6.35 1.35
C ALA A 47 14.87 5.82 2.76
N GLU A 48 13.72 6.22 3.30
CA GLU A 48 13.18 5.69 4.57
C GLU A 48 12.51 4.30 4.43
N GLY A 49 12.50 3.72 3.23
CA GLY A 49 11.82 2.45 2.97
C GLY A 49 10.31 2.56 3.10
N ARG A 50 9.72 3.72 2.79
CA ARG A 50 8.28 3.99 2.93
C ARG A 50 7.64 4.29 1.58
N HIS A 51 6.37 3.94 1.45
CA HIS A 51 5.59 4.21 0.25
C HIS A 51 4.17 4.63 0.60
N LEU A 52 3.66 5.67 -0.07
CA LEU A 52 2.32 6.21 0.22
C LEU A 52 1.34 5.74 -0.86
N LEU A 53 0.18 5.27 -0.41
CA LEU A 53 -0.96 5.00 -1.26
C LEU A 53 -2.15 5.82 -0.76
N THR A 54 -3.01 6.20 -1.70
CA THR A 54 -4.11 7.12 -1.47
C THR A 54 -5.41 6.40 -1.80
N PHE A 55 -6.20 6.04 -0.80
CA PHE A 55 -7.37 5.18 -0.93
C PHE A 55 -8.67 5.98 -1.09
N TYR A 56 -9.58 5.45 -1.90
CA TYR A 56 -10.92 6.01 -2.07
C TYR A 56 -11.86 5.69 -0.92
N LYS A 57 -11.52 4.72 -0.05
CA LYS A 57 -12.34 4.32 1.10
C LYS A 57 -11.45 4.03 2.31
N ILE A 58 -11.84 4.55 3.47
CA ILE A 58 -11.12 4.32 4.74
C ILE A 58 -11.04 2.82 5.08
N GLY A 59 -12.13 2.07 4.85
CA GLY A 59 -12.17 0.63 5.12
C GLY A 59 -11.13 -0.15 4.32
N THR A 60 -10.95 0.19 3.04
CA THR A 60 -9.98 -0.46 2.16
C THR A 60 -8.54 -0.14 2.58
N ALA A 61 -8.27 1.09 3.03
CA ALA A 61 -6.96 1.46 3.57
C ALA A 61 -6.57 0.65 4.81
N ALA A 62 -7.53 0.42 5.72
CA ALA A 62 -7.32 -0.41 6.91
C ALA A 62 -7.04 -1.87 6.54
N GLN A 63 -7.82 -2.42 5.59
CA GLN A 63 -7.61 -3.77 5.08
C GLN A 63 -6.23 -3.93 4.41
N ALA A 64 -5.85 -2.98 3.55
CA ALA A 64 -4.55 -2.98 2.88
C ALA A 64 -3.39 -2.99 3.88
N THR A 65 -3.48 -2.19 4.95
CA THR A 65 -2.48 -2.19 6.04
C THR A 65 -2.34 -3.57 6.68
N GLN A 66 -3.46 -4.18 7.07
CA GLN A 66 -3.46 -5.50 7.72
C GLN A 66 -2.90 -6.61 6.81
N ILE A 67 -3.28 -6.59 5.53
CA ILE A 67 -2.77 -7.52 4.52
C ILE A 67 -1.25 -7.40 4.42
N TRP A 68 -0.73 -6.18 4.32
CA TRP A 68 0.70 -5.93 4.17
C TRP A 68 1.50 -6.31 5.43
N GLU A 69 0.98 -6.01 6.61
CA GLU A 69 1.59 -6.41 7.90
C GLU A 69 1.66 -7.94 8.02
N LYS A 70 0.59 -8.65 7.63
CA LYS A 70 0.56 -10.12 7.64
C LYS A 70 1.60 -10.70 6.69
N HIS A 71 1.72 -10.15 5.48
CA HIS A 71 2.70 -10.60 4.48
C HIS A 71 4.14 -10.41 4.95
N THR A 72 4.48 -9.22 5.44
CA THR A 72 5.83 -8.90 5.92
C THR A 72 6.22 -9.68 7.18
N THR A 73 5.27 -9.92 8.08
CA THR A 73 5.48 -10.77 9.27
C THR A 73 5.72 -12.23 8.88
N ALA A 74 4.90 -12.80 7.99
CA ALA A 74 5.06 -14.18 7.53
C ALA A 74 6.42 -14.42 6.86
N ARG A 75 6.94 -13.41 6.15
CA ARG A 75 8.26 -13.48 5.51
C ARG A 75 9.43 -13.34 6.49
N SER A 76 9.27 -12.56 7.57
CA SER A 76 10.32 -12.39 8.59
C SER A 76 10.57 -13.66 9.41
N HIS A 77 9.62 -14.61 9.39
CA HIS A 77 9.71 -15.92 10.05
C HIS A 77 10.24 -17.04 9.13
N ARG A 78 10.69 -16.69 7.92
CA ARG A 78 11.15 -17.64 6.89
C ARG A 78 12.65 -17.52 6.66
#